data_AF-G0L7D6-F1
#
_entry.id   AF-G0L7D6-F1
#
_cell.length_a   1.000
_cell.length_b   1.000
_cell.length_c   1.000
_cell.angle_alpha   90.00
_cell.angle_beta   90.00
_cell.angle_gamma   90.00
#
_symmetry.space_group_name_H-M   'P 1'
#
loop_
_entity.id
_entity.type
_entity.pdbx_description
1 polymer ?
#
loop_
_entity_poly.entity_id
_entity_poly.type
_entity_poly.pdbx_seq_one_letter_code
_entity_poly.pdbx_strand_id
1 'polypeptide(L)'
;MRNLIPRDHRNGIKKNNSEKFKDAIPDFEKSYAFFKKYEWIDKYRFITLLSSSKMSYREMALANIGFCYSQIGNGIKSKEYYERTLKEFPESGLAKSALNMINAMEKNAPQQNL
;
A
#
# COMPACT_ATOMS: atom_id res chain seq x y z
N MET A 1 -8.86 -11.09 -19.12
CA MET A 1 -9.06 -9.93 -18.20
C MET A 1 -8.54 -10.15 -16.78
N ARG A 2 -8.91 -11.24 -16.08
CA ARG A 2 -8.54 -11.51 -14.66
C ARG A 2 -7.06 -11.36 -14.30
N ASN A 3 -6.16 -11.68 -15.23
CA ASN A 3 -4.70 -11.58 -15.02
C ASN A 3 -4.08 -10.30 -15.58
N LEU A 4 -4.77 -9.65 -16.52
CA LEU A 4 -4.28 -8.48 -17.24
C LEU A 4 -4.62 -7.19 -16.49
N ILE A 5 -5.81 -7.11 -15.91
CA ILE A 5 -6.28 -5.92 -15.19
C ILE A 5 -5.44 -5.65 -13.93
N PRO A 6 -5.22 -6.62 -13.01
CA PRO A 6 -4.36 -6.41 -11.84
C PRO A 6 -2.88 -6.75 -12.12
N ARG A 7 -2.41 -6.68 -13.38
CA ARG A 7 -1.06 -7.15 -13.74
C ARG A 7 0.03 -6.45 -12.94
N ASP A 8 -0.03 -5.12 -12.87
CA ASP A 8 0.98 -4.35 -12.15
C ASP A 8 0.90 -4.64 -10.64
N HIS A 9 -0.30 -4.78 -10.07
CA HIS A 9 -0.44 -5.19 -8.67
C HIS A 9 0.25 -6.53 -8.38
N ARG A 10 0.04 -7.53 -9.24
CA ARG A 10 0.66 -8.85 -9.09
C ARG A 10 2.18 -8.80 -9.26
N ASN A 11 2.68 -7.98 -10.17
CA ASN A 11 4.12 -7.75 -10.31
C ASN A 11 4.71 -7.13 -9.04
N GLY A 12 4.03 -6.14 -8.47
CA GLY A 12 4.38 -5.54 -7.19
C GLY A 12 4.43 -6.59 -6.07
N ILE A 13 3.40 -7.42 -5.93
CA ILE A 13 3.39 -8.52 -4.95
C ILE A 13 4.54 -9.51 -5.20
N LYS A 14 4.79 -9.91 -6.45
CA LYS A 14 5.88 -10.83 -6.79
C LYS A 14 7.24 -10.27 -6.37
N LYS A 15 7.51 -9.00 -6.68
CA LYS A 15 8.75 -8.31 -6.32
C LYS A 15 8.87 -8.12 -4.81
N ASN A 16 7.78 -7.72 -4.15
CA ASN A 16 7.71 -7.59 -2.69
C ASN A 16 8.05 -8.91 -1.98
N ASN A 17 7.47 -10.02 -2.43
CA ASN A 17 7.76 -11.36 -1.90
C ASN A 17 9.19 -11.84 -2.22
N SER A 18 9.88 -11.18 -3.15
CA SER A 18 11.30 -11.41 -3.45
C SER A 18 12.21 -10.33 -2.82
N GLU A 19 11.68 -9.55 -1.86
CA GLU A 19 12.37 -8.47 -1.13
C GLU A 19 12.90 -7.33 -2.03
N LYS A 20 12.43 -7.25 -3.28
CA LYS A 20 12.77 -6.17 -4.22
C LYS A 20 11.86 -4.97 -4.00
N PHE A 21 11.90 -4.40 -2.80
CA PHE A 21 10.96 -3.37 -2.36
C PHE A 21 11.02 -2.10 -3.21
N LYS A 22 12.22 -1.61 -3.55
CA LYS A 22 12.38 -0.43 -4.42
C LYS A 22 11.74 -0.65 -5.80
N ASP A 23 11.89 -1.84 -6.37
CA ASP A 23 11.35 -2.19 -7.69
C ASP A 23 9.84 -2.46 -7.65
N ALA A 24 9.28 -2.78 -6.48
CA ALA A 24 7.86 -3.06 -6.28
C ALA A 24 7.01 -1.77 -6.18
N ILE A 25 7.59 -0.69 -5.64
CA ILE A 25 6.92 0.63 -5.52
C ILE A 25 6.28 1.09 -6.84
N PRO A 26 7.00 1.20 -7.97
CA PRO A 26 6.40 1.69 -9.22
C PRO A 26 5.29 0.78 -9.77
N ASP A 27 5.30 -0.51 -9.44
CA ASP A 27 4.23 -1.44 -9.82
C ASP A 27 2.96 -1.18 -9.00
N PHE A 28 3.10 -0.93 -7.68
CA PHE A 28 1.97 -0.54 -6.85
C PHE A 28 1.44 0.86 -7.19
N GLU A 29 2.30 1.81 -7.58
CA GLU A 29 1.87 3.12 -8.06
C GLU A 29 1.04 3.01 -9.35
N LYS A 30 1.48 2.21 -10.32
CA LYS A 30 0.70 1.92 -11.54
C LYS A 30 -0.61 1.22 -11.22
N SER A 31 -0.59 0.25 -10.29
CA SER A 31 -1.80 -0.42 -9.79
C SER A 31 -2.78 0.60 -9.22
N TYR A 32 -2.34 1.48 -8.32
CA TYR A 32 -3.19 2.50 -7.72
C TYR A 32 -3.75 3.43 -8.81
N ALA A 33 -2.91 3.94 -9.71
CA ALA A 33 -3.33 4.85 -10.77
C ALA A 33 -4.40 4.22 -11.68
N PHE A 34 -4.24 2.94 -12.05
CA PHE A 34 -5.21 2.21 -12.85
C PHE A 34 -6.56 2.09 -12.12
N PHE A 35 -6.56 1.60 -10.88
CA PHE A 35 -7.81 1.40 -10.13
C PHE A 35 -8.44 2.71 -9.64
N LYS A 36 -7.67 3.80 -9.56
CA LYS A 36 -8.21 5.15 -9.34
C LYS A 36 -8.90 5.68 -10.60
N LYS A 37 -8.29 5.49 -11.77
CA LYS A 37 -8.89 5.88 -13.07
C LYS A 37 -10.15 5.08 -13.38
N TYR A 38 -10.16 3.80 -13.04
CA TYR A 38 -11.26 2.87 -13.31
C TYR A 38 -11.88 2.36 -12.01
N GLU A 39 -12.35 3.28 -11.17
CA GLU A 39 -12.86 2.96 -9.82
C GLU A 39 -14.00 1.93 -9.82
N TRP A 40 -14.83 1.91 -10.86
CA TRP A 40 -15.89 0.92 -11.02
C TRP A 40 -15.36 -0.52 -11.06
N ILE A 41 -14.16 -0.74 -11.61
CA ILE A 41 -13.56 -2.09 -11.66
C ILE A 41 -13.25 -2.58 -10.25
N ASP A 42 -12.70 -1.72 -9.39
CA ASP A 42 -12.36 -2.05 -8.00
C ASP A 42 -13.63 -2.18 -7.13
N LYS A 43 -14.65 -1.36 -7.40
CA LYS A 43 -15.97 -1.43 -6.75
C LYS A 43 -16.68 -2.76 -7.05
N TYR A 44 -16.67 -3.22 -8.30
CA TYR A 44 -17.30 -4.46 -8.73
C TYR A 44 -16.31 -5.63 -8.89
N ARG A 45 -15.18 -5.58 -8.17
CA ARG A 45 -14.07 -6.57 -8.26
C ARG A 45 -14.47 -8.01 -8.01
N PHE A 46 -15.55 -8.24 -7.26
CA PHE A 46 -16.11 -9.57 -7.08
C PHE A 46 -16.53 -10.19 -8.41
N ILE A 47 -17.11 -9.40 -9.31
CA ILE A 47 -17.56 -9.85 -10.63
C ILE A 47 -16.44 -9.70 -11.68
N THR A 48 -15.76 -8.55 -11.69
CA THR A 48 -14.78 -8.22 -12.75
C THR A 48 -13.46 -8.97 -12.59
N LEU A 49 -13.05 -9.27 -11.35
CA LEU A 49 -11.77 -9.87 -11.01
C LEU A 49 -11.87 -11.17 -10.21
N LEU A 50 -13.08 -11.59 -9.81
CA LEU A 50 -13.30 -12.72 -8.91
C LEU A 50 -12.52 -12.58 -7.60
N SER A 51 -12.41 -11.35 -7.08
CA SER A 51 -11.74 -11.05 -5.83
C SER A 51 -12.74 -10.85 -4.70
N SER A 52 -12.59 -11.62 -3.63
CA SER A 52 -13.39 -11.51 -2.39
C SER A 52 -12.69 -10.70 -1.29
N SER A 53 -11.51 -10.13 -1.56
CA SER A 53 -10.78 -9.33 -0.56
C SER A 53 -11.61 -8.15 -0.08
N LYS A 54 -11.66 -7.96 1.25
CA LYS A 54 -12.29 -6.80 1.87
C LYS A 54 -11.58 -5.49 1.47
N MET A 55 -10.26 -5.53 1.35
CA MET A 55 -9.47 -4.38 0.90
C MET A 55 -9.59 -4.19 -0.60
N SER A 56 -9.75 -2.95 -1.02
CA SER A 56 -9.70 -2.57 -2.44
C SER A 56 -8.28 -2.65 -2.98
N TYR A 57 -8.10 -2.77 -4.30
CA TYR A 57 -6.76 -2.75 -4.89
C TYR A 57 -6.04 -1.41 -4.68
N ARG A 58 -6.79 -0.30 -4.59
CA ARG A 58 -6.23 1.01 -4.22
C ARG A 58 -5.70 1.02 -2.78
N GLU A 59 -6.49 0.50 -1.86
CA GLU A 59 -6.09 0.40 -0.44
C GLU A 59 -4.86 -0.48 -0.29
N MET A 60 -4.87 -1.67 -0.89
CA MET A 60 -3.72 -2.58 -0.87
C MET A 60 -2.49 -1.94 -1.51
N ALA A 61 -2.63 -1.24 -2.63
CA ALA A 61 -1.52 -0.59 -3.30
C ALA A 61 -0.88 0.51 -2.42
N LEU A 62 -1.67 1.40 -1.82
CA LEU A 62 -1.13 2.44 -0.93
C LEU A 62 -0.43 1.83 0.28
N ALA A 63 -1.06 0.86 0.93
CA ALA A 63 -0.49 0.19 2.10
C ALA A 63 0.81 -0.57 1.77
N ASN A 64 0.86 -1.23 0.60
CA ASN A 64 2.06 -1.92 0.15
C ASN A 64 3.19 -0.96 -0.26
N ILE A 65 2.89 0.24 -0.76
CA ILE A 65 3.91 1.26 -0.99
C ILE A 65 4.48 1.74 0.35
N GLY A 66 3.62 2.01 1.35
CA GLY A 66 4.06 2.32 2.71
C GLY A 66 4.96 1.22 3.29
N PHE A 67 4.56 -0.04 3.14
CA PHE A 67 5.36 -1.19 3.54
C PHE A 67 6.72 -1.22 2.82
N CYS A 68 6.76 -1.06 1.50
CA CYS A 68 8.01 -1.06 0.75
C CYS A 68 8.96 0.06 1.22
N TYR A 69 8.43 1.26 1.51
CA TYR A 69 9.24 2.35 2.06
C TYR A 69 9.79 2.03 3.46
N SER A 70 9.03 1.34 4.30
CA SER A 70 9.49 0.91 5.62
C SER A 70 10.66 -0.07 5.51
N GLN A 71 10.56 -1.05 4.59
CA GLN A 71 11.59 -2.08 4.39
C GLN A 71 12.90 -1.52 3.84
N ILE A 72 12.87 -0.39 3.11
CA ILE A 72 14.08 0.27 2.59
C ILE A 72 14.62 1.37 3.53
N GLY A 73 14.11 1.43 4.77
CA GLY A 73 14.56 2.37 5.79
C GLY A 73 14.04 3.81 5.63
N ASN A 74 13.07 4.06 4.73
CA ASN A 74 12.48 5.38 4.55
C ASN A 74 11.19 5.52 5.38
N GLY A 75 11.36 5.71 6.70
CA GLY A 75 10.26 5.87 7.65
C GLY A 75 9.34 7.05 7.35
N ILE A 76 9.88 8.16 6.85
CA ILE A 76 9.12 9.37 6.48
C ILE A 76 8.12 9.04 5.38
N LYS A 77 8.58 8.50 4.24
CA LYS A 77 7.66 8.12 3.15
C LYS A 77 6.73 6.98 3.53
N SER A 78 7.20 6.03 4.34
CA SER A 78 6.33 4.97 4.88
C SER A 78 5.13 5.58 5.60
N LYS A 79 5.37 6.52 6.53
CA LYS A 79 4.34 7.24 7.27
C LYS A 79 3.40 8.01 6.34
N GLU A 80 3.93 8.80 5.40
CA GLU A 80 3.14 9.55 4.41
C GLU A 80 2.15 8.66 3.65
N TYR A 81 2.58 7.48 3.19
CA TYR A 81 1.70 6.56 2.46
C TYR A 81 0.65 5.89 3.34
N TYR A 82 0.97 5.57 4.60
CA TYR A 82 -0.05 5.05 5.52
C TYR A 82 -1.06 6.14 5.93
N GLU A 83 -0.63 7.38 6.13
CA GLU A 83 -1.53 8.53 6.36
C GLU A 83 -2.43 8.76 5.15
N ARG A 84 -1.88 8.71 3.95
CA ARG A 84 -2.66 8.77 2.71
C ARG A 84 -3.65 7.60 2.61
N THR A 85 -3.24 6.40 3.02
CA THR A 85 -4.14 5.24 3.07
C THR A 85 -5.32 5.52 3.98
N LEU A 86 -5.12 6.07 5.18
CA LEU A 86 -6.24 6.43 6.08
C LEU A 86 -7.08 7.60 5.58
N LYS A 87 -6.48 8.55 4.84
CA LYS A 87 -7.23 9.63 4.21
C LYS A 87 -8.25 9.12 3.18
N GLU A 88 -7.88 8.10 2.41
CA GLU A 88 -8.78 7.51 1.40
C GLU A 88 -9.61 6.33 1.93
N PHE A 89 -9.10 5.61 2.92
CA PHE A 89 -9.68 4.42 3.52
C PHE A 89 -9.60 4.51 5.06
N PRO A 90 -10.48 5.32 5.69
CA PRO A 90 -10.43 5.58 7.14
C PRO A 90 -10.53 4.32 8.00
N GLU A 91 -11.10 3.23 7.47
CA GLU A 91 -11.24 1.94 8.14
C GLU A 91 -10.12 0.93 7.86
N SER A 92 -9.03 1.37 7.22
CA SER A 92 -7.91 0.50 6.92
C SER A 92 -7.18 0.09 8.20
N GLY A 93 -7.46 -1.13 8.68
CA GLY A 93 -6.82 -1.69 9.87
C GLY A 93 -5.30 -1.78 9.72
N LEU A 94 -4.81 -2.14 8.52
CA LEU A 94 -3.38 -2.23 8.24
C LEU A 94 -2.67 -0.87 8.39
N ALA A 95 -3.24 0.20 7.85
CA ALA A 95 -2.65 1.53 7.96
C ALA A 95 -2.74 2.09 9.39
N LYS A 96 -3.84 1.85 10.12
CA LYS A 96 -3.96 2.19 11.55
C LYS A 96 -2.85 1.51 12.36
N SER A 97 -2.68 0.20 12.17
CA SER A 97 -1.65 -0.57 12.87
C SER A 97 -0.23 -0.10 12.54
N ALA A 98 0.06 0.15 11.26
CA ALA A 98 1.39 0.62 10.84
C ALA A 98 1.73 2.00 11.42
N LEU A 99 0.80 2.95 11.40
CA LEU A 99 1.01 4.28 11.99
C LEU A 99 1.17 4.24 13.50
N ASN A 100 0.41 3.37 14.19
CA ASN A 100 0.60 3.17 15.63
C ASN A 100 2.01 2.68 15.95
N MET A 101 2.54 1.75 15.16
CA MET A 101 3.92 1.26 15.32
C MET A 101 4.95 2.36 15.05
N ILE A 102 4.81 3.10 13.94
CA ILE A 102 5.72 4.21 13.61
C ILE A 102 5.71 5.27 14.72
N ASN A 103 4.53 5.71 15.15
CA ASN A 103 4.40 6.72 16.20
C ASN A 103 4.97 6.24 17.55
N ALA A 104 4.85 4.95 17.87
CA ALA A 104 5.45 4.39 19.08
C ALA A 104 6.99 4.40 19.00
N MET A 105 7.56 4.07 17.83
CA MET A 105 9.01 4.14 17.60
C MET A 105 9.52 5.58 17.69
N GLU A 106 8.82 6.55 17.09
CA GLU A 106 9.18 7.97 17.15
C GLU A 106 9.17 8.52 18.58
N LYS A 107 8.16 8.16 19.39
CA LYS A 107 8.08 8.58 20.81
C LYS A 107 9.21 8.02 21.67
N ASN A 108 9.67 6.81 21.34
CA ASN A 108 10.74 6.12 22.08
C ASN A 108 12.13 6.41 21.48
N ALA A 109 12.22 7.16 20.39
CA ALA A 109 13.50 7.62 19.88
C ALA A 109 14.11 8.57 20.91
N PRO A 110 15.39 8.39 21.30
CA PRO A 110 16.06 9.35 22.16
C PRO A 110 15.92 10.72 21.50
N GLN A 111 15.37 11.70 22.23
CA GLN A 111 15.44 13.09 21.80
C GLN A 111 16.93 13.36 21.57
N GLN A 112 17.32 13.47 20.30
CA GLN A 112 18.64 13.96 19.95
C GLN A 112 18.65 15.41 20.41
N ASN A 113 19.10 15.61 21.64
CA ASN A 113 19.42 16.91 22.18
C ASN A 113 20.48 17.53 21.26
N LEU A 114 20.04 18.48 20.43
CA LEU A 114 20.88 19.49 19.80
C LEU A 114 20.55 20.81 20.47
#